data_AF-A0A4J1PDQ7-F1
#
_entry.id   AF-A0A4J1PDQ7-F1
#
_cell.length_a   1.000
_cell.length_b   1.000
_cell.length_c   1.000
_cell.angle_alpha   90.00
_cell.angle_beta   90.00
_cell.angle_gamma   90.00
#
_symmetry.space_group_name_H-M   'P 1'
#
loop_
_entity.id
_entity.type
_entity.pdbx_description
1 polymer ?
#
loop_
_entity_poly.entity_id
_entity_poly.type
_entity_poly.pdbx_seq_one_letter_code
_entity_poly.pdbx_strand_id
1 'polypeptide(L)'
;MTADEIWYFHAESPLTVHMITVDGHYEAVTLGLDISKGQQLHYCVPKGTIWGSTVDKDDALVSCLVAPGFEFEDFELFERVDLLATYPEHKEMIERLTRY
;
A
#
# COMPACT_ATOMS: atom_id res chain seq x y z
N MET A 1 2.05 5.20 8.72
CA MET A 1 3.02 6.32 8.75
C MET A 1 2.33 7.63 9.05
N THR A 2 3.06 8.57 9.65
CA THR A 2 2.59 9.94 9.97
C THR A 2 2.83 10.94 8.82
N ALA A 3 3.53 10.53 7.76
CA ALA A 3 3.81 11.31 6.56
C ALA A 3 3.24 10.62 5.30
N ASP A 4 3.04 11.41 4.25
CA ASP A 4 2.62 10.90 2.94
C ASP A 4 3.78 10.13 2.29
N GLU A 5 3.46 9.05 1.58
CA GLU A 5 4.44 8.27 0.81
C GLU A 5 4.08 8.26 -0.68
N ILE A 6 4.98 8.76 -1.52
CA ILE A 6 4.81 8.76 -2.97
C ILE A 6 5.55 7.57 -3.58
N TRP A 7 4.82 6.75 -4.30
CA TRP A 7 5.33 5.60 -5.03
C TRP A 7 5.48 5.94 -6.51
N TYR A 8 6.61 5.58 -7.11
CA TYR A 8 6.91 5.76 -8.53
C TYR A 8 7.19 4.39 -9.17
N PHE A 9 6.44 4.06 -10.22
CA PHE A 9 6.67 2.84 -11.01
C PHE A 9 7.84 3.01 -11.97
N HIS A 10 8.73 2.01 -12.03
CA HIS A 10 9.87 2.03 -12.95
C HIS A 10 9.83 0.92 -13.99
N ALA A 11 9.63 -0.34 -13.57
CA ALA A 11 9.79 -1.48 -14.48
C ALA A 11 9.08 -2.75 -14.01
N GLU A 12 9.03 -3.72 -14.93
CA GLU A 12 8.50 -5.07 -14.79
C GLU A 12 6.96 -5.13 -14.70
N SER A 13 6.41 -5.87 -13.76
CA SER A 13 4.97 -6.08 -13.63
C SER A 13 4.29 -4.95 -12.86
N PRO A 14 3.05 -4.56 -13.24
CA PRO A 14 2.24 -3.67 -12.42
C PRO A 14 2.07 -4.22 -11.00
N LEU A 15 2.06 -3.34 -10.00
CA LEU A 15 1.76 -3.69 -8.61
C LEU A 15 0.45 -3.05 -8.17
N THR A 16 -0.21 -3.64 -7.18
CA THR A 16 -1.37 -3.05 -6.53
C THR A 16 -0.99 -2.58 -5.14
N VAL A 17 -1.22 -1.31 -4.85
CA VAL A 17 -1.15 -0.73 -3.50
C VAL A 17 -2.54 -0.83 -2.89
N HIS A 18 -2.65 -1.61 -1.82
CA HIS A 18 -3.85 -1.85 -1.04
C HIS A 18 -3.85 -0.93 0.17
N MET A 19 -4.99 -0.29 0.46
CA MET A 19 -5.11 0.73 1.49
C MET A 19 -6.37 0.50 2.32
N ILE A 20 -6.23 0.60 3.64
CA ILE A 20 -7.34 0.87 4.56
C ILE A 20 -7.18 2.32 4.99
N THR A 21 -8.12 3.16 4.58
CA THR A 21 -8.14 4.59 4.88
C THR A 21 -8.42 4.84 6.37
N VAL A 22 -8.19 6.08 6.82
CA VAL A 22 -8.39 6.48 8.23
C VAL A 22 -9.83 6.30 8.73
N ASP A 23 -10.81 6.26 7.82
CA ASP A 23 -12.22 5.98 8.10
C ASP A 23 -12.59 4.49 7.93
N GLY A 24 -11.61 3.62 7.68
CA GLY A 24 -11.77 2.16 7.61
C GLY A 24 -12.19 1.63 6.24
N HIS A 25 -12.30 2.47 5.21
CA HIS A 25 -12.63 2.03 3.87
C HIS A 25 -11.44 1.40 3.17
N TYR A 26 -11.72 0.35 2.39
CA TYR A 26 -10.70 -0.26 1.56
C TYR A 26 -10.64 0.39 0.18
N GLU A 27 -9.43 0.75 -0.23
CA GLU A 27 -9.12 1.27 -1.55
C GLU A 27 -7.92 0.53 -2.15
N ALA A 28 -7.84 0.48 -3.48
CA ALA A 28 -6.71 -0.12 -4.18
C ALA A 28 -6.36 0.66 -5.43
N VAL A 29 -5.06 0.85 -5.66
CA VAL A 29 -4.53 1.53 -6.83
C VAL A 29 -3.46 0.66 -7.49
N THR A 30 -3.56 0.50 -8.81
CA THR A 30 -2.56 -0.22 -9.59
C THR A 30 -1.53 0.75 -10.16
N LEU A 31 -0.26 0.53 -9.83
CA LEU A 31 0.87 1.24 -10.41
C LEU A 31 1.42 0.47 -11.62
N GLY A 32 1.62 1.16 -12.74
CA GLY A 32 2.11 0.58 -13.98
C GLY A 32 2.01 1.56 -15.16
N LEU A 33 2.39 1.09 -16.36
CA LEU A 33 2.49 1.94 -17.56
C LEU A 33 1.21 2.00 -18.40
N ASP A 34 0.24 1.11 -18.18
CA ASP A 34 -0.97 1.02 -19.01
C ASP A 34 -2.08 1.95 -18.48
N ILE A 35 -1.92 3.25 -18.74
CA ILE A 35 -2.85 4.31 -18.35
C ILE A 35 -4.26 4.05 -18.91
N SER A 36 -4.35 3.42 -20.08
CA SER A 36 -5.64 3.08 -20.70
C SER A 36 -6.47 2.09 -19.88
N LYS A 37 -5.81 1.30 -19.01
CA LYS A 37 -6.43 0.37 -18.06
C LYS A 37 -6.57 0.95 -16.66
N GLY A 38 -6.36 2.25 -16.48
CA GLY A 38 -6.44 2.91 -15.18
C GLY A 38 -5.22 2.71 -14.28
N GLN A 39 -4.11 2.19 -14.82
CA GLN A 39 -2.85 2.15 -14.08
C GLN A 39 -2.28 3.56 -13.93
N GLN A 40 -1.55 3.80 -12.85
CA GLN A 40 -0.92 5.08 -12.58
C GLN A 40 0.61 4.94 -12.58
N LEU A 41 1.31 5.92 -13.15
CA LEU A 41 2.78 5.95 -13.14
C LEU A 41 3.34 6.21 -11.73
N HIS A 42 2.56 6.90 -10.90
CA HIS A 42 2.87 7.20 -9.52
C HIS A 42 1.58 7.32 -8.71
N TYR A 43 1.67 7.17 -7.40
CA TYR A 43 0.54 7.38 -6.49
C TYR A 43 1.03 7.89 -5.14
N CYS A 44 0.26 8.76 -4.49
CA CYS A 44 0.55 9.26 -3.15
C CYS A 44 -0.37 8.56 -2.16
N VAL A 45 0.20 7.71 -1.30
CA VAL A 45 -0.51 7.12 -0.16
C VAL A 45 -0.63 8.19 0.92
N PRO A 46 -1.85 8.62 1.29
CA PRO A 46 -2.02 9.64 2.32
C PRO A 46 -1.53 9.16 3.68
N LYS A 47 -0.95 10.05 4.48
CA LYS A 47 -0.59 9.77 5.88
C LYS A 47 -1.77 9.24 6.70
N GLY A 48 -1.48 8.38 7.67
CA GLY A 48 -2.48 7.74 8.54
C GLY A 48 -3.20 6.56 7.90
N THR A 49 -3.06 6.35 6.59
CA THR A 49 -3.51 5.14 5.90
C THR A 49 -2.71 3.92 6.39
N ILE A 50 -3.33 2.74 6.42
CA ILE A 50 -2.64 1.45 6.53
C ILE A 50 -2.52 0.89 5.12
N TRP A 51 -1.32 0.56 4.64
CA TRP A 51 -1.13 0.06 3.29
C TRP A 51 -0.15 -1.10 3.20
N GLY A 52 -0.27 -1.85 2.10
CA GLY A 52 0.68 -2.86 1.67
C GLY A 52 0.52 -3.10 0.17
N SER A 53 1.44 -3.84 -0.45
CA SER A 53 1.46 -4.02 -1.90
C SER A 53 1.52 -5.48 -2.33
N THR A 54 0.90 -5.80 -3.46
CA THR A 54 1.03 -7.10 -4.12
C THR A 54 1.49 -6.94 -5.57
N VAL A 55 2.17 -7.97 -6.07
CA VAL A 55 2.51 -8.13 -7.49
C VAL A 55 1.96 -9.48 -7.93
N ASP A 56 1.20 -9.51 -9.03
CA ASP A 56 0.52 -10.74 -9.47
C ASP A 56 1.44 -11.69 -10.26
N LYS A 57 2.52 -11.15 -10.85
CA LYS A 57 3.48 -11.90 -11.68
C LYS A 57 4.88 -11.33 -11.55
N ASP A 58 5.88 -12.19 -11.56
CA ASP A 58 7.29 -11.82 -11.57
C ASP A 58 7.62 -10.78 -10.47
N ASP A 59 8.37 -9.75 -10.81
CA ASP A 59 8.78 -8.68 -9.91
C ASP A 59 8.22 -7.32 -10.36
N ALA A 60 8.30 -6.32 -9.48
CA ALA A 60 8.00 -4.92 -9.78
C ALA A 60 9.10 -4.04 -9.21
N LEU A 61 9.60 -3.09 -10.01
CA LEU A 61 10.58 -2.10 -9.54
C LEU A 61 9.89 -0.75 -9.31
N VAL A 62 10.02 -0.24 -8.09
CA VAL A 62 9.49 1.06 -7.68
C VAL A 62 10.53 1.87 -6.90
N SER A 63 10.29 3.17 -6.78
CA SER A 63 10.89 3.98 -5.73
C SER A 63 9.79 4.57 -4.87
N CYS A 64 10.05 4.67 -3.58
CA CYS A 64 9.18 5.33 -2.63
C CYS A 64 9.89 6.56 -2.07
N LEU A 65 9.15 7.66 -1.96
CA LEU A 65 9.60 8.92 -1.38
C LEU A 65 8.69 9.28 -0.23
N VAL A 66 9.29 9.62 0.91
CA VAL A 66 8.59 10.12 2.09
C VAL A 66 9.10 11.52 2.39
N ALA A 67 8.18 12.45 2.66
CA ALA A 67 8.50 13.81 3.10
C ALA A 67 7.51 14.26 4.19
N PRO A 68 7.95 14.67 5.40
CA PRO A 68 9.34 14.75 5.91
C PRO A 68 10.10 13.41 5.87
N GLY A 69 11.42 13.44 6.05
CA GLY A 69 12.26 12.25 5.95
C GLY A 69 11.77 11.11 6.85
N PHE A 70 11.91 9.87 6.37
CA PHE A 70 11.48 8.68 7.09
C PHE A 70 12.28 8.52 8.40
N GLU A 71 11.57 8.40 9.50
CA GLU A 71 12.10 8.02 10.82
C GLU A 71 11.35 6.76 11.30
N PHE A 72 12.04 5.88 12.03
CA PHE A 72 11.43 4.62 12.49
C PHE A 72 10.28 4.86 13.48
N GLU A 73 10.33 5.97 14.22
CA GLU A 73 9.27 6.41 15.12
C GLU A 73 7.97 6.76 14.39
N ASP A 74 8.05 7.07 13.10
CA ASP A 74 6.90 7.37 12.23
C ASP A 74 6.33 6.12 11.53
N PHE A 75 6.97 4.96 11.70
CA PHE A 75 6.59 3.68 11.10
C PHE A 75 6.00 2.73 12.13
N GLU A 76 4.89 2.10 11.75
CA GLU A 76 4.23 1.07 12.55
C GLU A 76 3.98 -0.13 11.66
N LEU A 77 4.43 -1.31 12.11
CA LEU A 77 4.08 -2.58 11.49
C LEU A 77 2.97 -3.22 12.32
N PHE A 78 1.81 -3.39 11.70
CA PHE A 78 0.62 -3.91 12.37
C PHE A 78 0.63 -5.44 12.45
N GLU A 79 0.15 -5.96 13.58
CA GLU A 79 -0.09 -7.39 13.76
C GLU A 79 -1.42 -7.81 13.13
N ARG A 80 -1.47 -9.01 12.55
CA ARG A 80 -2.68 -9.53 11.89
C ARG A 80 -3.88 -9.53 12.83
N VAL A 81 -3.68 -9.96 14.08
CA VAL A 81 -4.75 -10.11 15.07
C VAL A 81 -5.44 -8.78 15.35
N ASP A 82 -4.69 -7.69 15.43
CA ASP A 82 -5.21 -6.35 15.72
C ASP A 82 -5.96 -5.78 14.50
N LEU A 83 -5.43 -6.01 13.29
CA LEU A 83 -6.11 -5.63 12.06
C LEU A 83 -7.42 -6.39 11.86
N LEU A 84 -7.45 -7.69 12.13
CA LEU A 84 -8.67 -8.50 12.01
C LEU A 84 -9.70 -8.16 13.09
N ALA A 85 -9.26 -7.73 14.27
CA ALA A 85 -10.17 -7.26 15.32
C ALA A 85 -10.81 -5.90 14.95
N THR A 86 -10.06 -5.04 14.27
CA THR A 86 -10.49 -3.67 13.92
C THR A 86 -11.26 -3.62 12.60
N TYR A 87 -10.82 -4.38 11.59
CA TYR A 87 -11.34 -4.37 10.21
C TYR A 87 -11.70 -5.80 9.75
N PRO A 88 -12.61 -6.50 10.44
CA PRO A 88 -12.97 -7.88 10.12
C PRO A 88 -13.53 -8.07 8.69
N GLU A 89 -14.10 -7.02 8.09
CA GLU A 89 -14.60 -7.01 6.72
C GLU A 89 -13.50 -7.14 5.65
N HIS A 90 -12.26 -6.74 5.96
CA HIS A 90 -11.12 -6.77 5.03
C HIS A 90 -10.24 -8.02 5.22
N LYS A 91 -10.77 -9.06 5.87
CA LYS A 91 -10.05 -10.26 6.31
C LYS A 91 -9.15 -10.87 5.23
N GLU A 92 -9.68 -11.10 4.03
CA GLU A 92 -8.95 -11.79 2.96
C GLU A 92 -7.66 -11.04 2.58
N MET A 93 -7.76 -9.71 2.47
CA MET A 93 -6.61 -8.86 2.14
C MET A 93 -5.63 -8.80 3.31
N ILE A 94 -6.11 -8.66 4.54
CA ILE A 94 -5.26 -8.64 5.74
C ILE A 94 -4.48 -9.95 5.84
N GLU A 95 -5.13 -11.10 5.68
CA GLU A 95 -4.47 -12.41 5.71
C GLU A 95 -3.45 -12.57 4.57
N ARG A 96 -3.71 -12.00 3.38
CA ARG A 96 -2.77 -12.02 2.24
C ARG A 96 -1.50 -11.20 2.49
N LEU A 97 -1.61 -10.06 3.18
CA LEU A 97 -0.49 -9.09 3.32
C LEU A 97 0.24 -9.15 4.67
N THR A 98 -0.29 -9.86 5.66
CA THR A 98 0.35 -10.03 6.96
C THR A 98 0.88 -11.44 7.15
N ARG A 99 1.74 -11.64 8.15
CA ARG A 99 2.11 -12.98 8.64
C ARG A 99 1.32 -13.29 9.92
N TYR A 100 1.24 -14.59 10.23
CA TYR A 100 0.48 -15.26 11.31
C TYR A 100 -0.07 -14.36 12.42
#